data_AF-A0A1U8QBQ9-F1
#
_entry.id   AF-A0A1U8QBQ9-F1
#
_cell.length_a   1.000
_cell.length_b   1.000
_cell.length_c   1.000
_cell.angle_alpha   90.00
_cell.angle_beta   90.00
_cell.angle_gamma   90.00
#
_symmetry.space_group_name_H-M   'P 1'
#
loop_
_entity.id
_entity.type
_entity.pdbx_description
1 polymer ?
#
loop_
_entity_poly.entity_id
_entity_poly.type
_entity_poly.pdbx_seq_one_letter_code
_entity_poly.pdbx_strand_id
1 'polypeptide(L)' 'MLHSTLQQWSRAKEYLPITGLADFNKLSAKLIFGADSPAIQENRVATVQCLSGTGSLRVGAEFLAKHYHQHLVCIPQPT' A
#
# COMPACT_ATOMS: atom_id res chain seq x y z
N MET A 1 19.21 35.65 -21.87
CA MET A 1 17.76 35.52 -21.62
C MET A 1 17.18 34.58 -22.68
N LEU A 2 17.35 33.27 -22.51
CA LEU A 2 16.63 32.25 -23.28
C LEU A 2 16.19 31.21 -22.25
N HIS A 3 14.92 31.29 -21.92
CA HIS A 3 14.27 30.50 -20.88
C HIS A 3 14.49 29.02 -21.19
N SER A 4 15.27 28.36 -20.33
CA SER A 4 15.44 26.91 -20.32
C SER A 4 14.09 26.25 -20.14
N THR A 5 13.52 25.86 -21.28
CA THR A 5 12.82 24.61 -21.52
C THR A 5 12.09 24.07 -20.29
N LEU A 6 10.80 24.43 -20.22
CA LEU A 6 9.74 23.72 -19.53
C LEU A 6 10.18 22.30 -19.16
N GLN A 7 10.48 22.09 -17.88
CA GLN A 7 10.60 20.76 -17.31
C GLN A 7 9.25 20.09 -17.57
N GLN A 8 9.18 19.32 -18.66
CA GLN A 8 7.99 18.60 -19.05
C GLN A 8 7.72 17.64 -17.91
N TRP A 9 6.73 18.01 -17.08
CA TRP A 9 6.10 17.09 -16.17
C TRP A 9 5.59 15.97 -17.06
N SER A 10 6.36 14.88 -17.19
CA SER A 10 5.85 13.62 -17.69
C SER A 10 4.85 13.14 -16.64
N ARG A 11 3.66 13.73 -16.68
CA ARG A 11 2.57 13.54 -15.75
C ARG A 11 1.50 12.81 -16.51
N ALA A 12 1.85 11.70 -17.16
CA ALA A 12 0.86 10.76 -17.65
C ALA A 12 -0.09 10.49 -16.48
N LYS A 13 -1.33 11.00 -16.58
CA LYS A 13 -2.37 10.88 -15.55
C LYS A 13 -3.21 9.63 -15.77
N GLU A 14 -2.60 8.65 -16.43
CA GLU A 14 -3.22 7.36 -16.63
C GLU A 14 -3.49 6.71 -15.29
N TYR A 15 -4.51 5.86 -15.30
CA TYR A 15 -4.82 5.07 -14.12
C TYR A 15 -3.63 4.18 -13.76
N LEU A 16 -3.33 4.14 -12.47
CA LEU A 16 -2.46 3.12 -11.93
C LEU A 16 -3.16 1.75 -12.00
N PRO A 17 -2.41 0.64 -11.95
CA PRO A 17 -2.99 -0.66 -11.65
C PRO A 17 -3.85 -0.59 -10.37
N ILE A 18 -4.87 -1.45 -10.29
CA ILE A 18 -5.80 -1.49 -9.14
C ILE A 18 -5.05 -1.67 -7.80
N THR A 19 -3.95 -2.41 -7.82
CA THR A 19 -3.12 -2.66 -6.63
C THR A 19 -2.17 -1.50 -6.28
N GLY A 20 -2.13 -0.45 -7.12
CA GLY A 20 -1.27 0.71 -6.96
C GLY A 20 0.04 0.62 -7.74
N LEU A 21 0.95 1.52 -7.40
CA LEU A 21 2.28 1.58 -8.02
C LEU A 21 3.19 0.49 -7.45
N ALA A 22 3.78 -0.33 -8.32
CA ALA A 22 4.61 -1.47 -7.91
C ALA A 22 5.79 -1.08 -6.99
N ASP A 23 6.49 0.01 -7.32
CA ASP A 23 7.62 0.49 -6.51
C ASP A 23 7.17 1.03 -5.15
N PHE A 24 6.03 1.72 -5.10
CA PHE A 24 5.43 2.16 -3.83
C PHE A 24 5.15 0.95 -2.94
N ASN A 25 4.47 -0.07 -3.48
CA ASN A 25 4.15 -1.30 -2.74
C ASN A 25 5.42 -2.02 -2.22
N LYS A 26 6.45 -2.14 -3.07
CA LYS A 26 7.72 -2.78 -2.71
C LYS A 26 8.44 -2.02 -1.60
N LEU A 27 8.51 -0.69 -1.70
CA LEU A 27 9.20 0.15 -0.71
C LEU A 27 8.41 0.24 0.60
N SER A 28 7.08 0.31 0.56
CA SER A 28 6.23 0.26 1.75
C SER A 28 6.41 -1.04 2.52
N ALA A 29 6.48 -2.19 1.83
CA ALA A 29 6.76 -3.48 2.47
C ALA A 29 8.13 -3.48 3.18
N LYS A 30 9.18 -2.97 2.52
CA LYS A 30 10.52 -2.86 3.12
C LYS A 30 10.56 -1.90 4.30
N LEU A 31 9.80 -0.81 4.25
CA LEU A 31 9.72 0.16 5.33
C LEU A 31 9.15 -0.45 6.61
N ILE A 32 8.07 -1.23 6.51
CA ILE A 32 7.39 -1.79 7.69
C ILE A 32 8.04 -3.08 8.20
N PHE A 33 8.53 -3.94 7.31
CA PHE A 33 9.09 -5.25 7.68
C PHE A 33 10.63 -5.27 7.81
N GLY A 34 11.32 -4.24 7.32
CA GLY A 34 12.77 -4.23 7.14
C GLY A 34 13.19 -4.83 5.80
N ALA A 35 14.30 -4.34 5.24
CA ALA A 35 14.78 -4.75 3.91
C ALA A 35 15.15 -6.23 3.82
N ASP A 36 15.63 -6.81 4.93
CA ASP A 36 16.09 -8.20 5.04
C ASP A 36 15.03 -9.13 5.67
N SER A 37 13.76 -8.72 5.70
CA SER A 37 12.69 -9.53 6.28
C SER A 37 12.58 -10.92 5.62
N PRO A 38 12.61 -12.03 6.39
CA PRO A 38 12.36 -13.36 5.83
C PRO A 38 11.01 -13.46 5.13
N ALA A 39 9.97 -12.75 5.62
CA ALA A 39 8.66 -12.75 4.98
C ALA A 39 8.69 -12.16 3.56
N ILE A 40 9.56 -11.19 3.30
CA ILE A 40 9.77 -10.65 1.95
C ILE A 40 10.58 -11.64 1.11
N GLN A 41 11.68 -12.18 1.65
CA GLN A 41 12.56 -13.13 0.93
C GLN A 41 11.82 -14.43 0.54
N GLU A 42 10.91 -14.89 1.40
CA GLU A 42 10.08 -16.08 1.21
C GLU A 42 8.78 -15.81 0.42
N ASN A 43 8.59 -14.60 -0.11
CA ASN A 43 7.40 -14.19 -0.88
C ASN A 43 6.05 -14.38 -0.12
N ARG A 44 6.02 -14.12 1.18
CA ARG A 44 4.81 -14.21 2.02
C ARG A 44 4.07 -12.88 2.20
N VAL A 45 4.59 -11.79 1.64
CA VAL A 45 4.01 -10.44 1.76
C VAL A 45 3.19 -10.09 0.52
N ALA A 46 1.93 -9.72 0.74
CA ALA A 46 1.07 -9.09 -0.27
C ALA A 46 0.86 -7.61 0.11
N THR A 47 1.00 -6.69 -0.86
CA THR A 47 0.85 -5.25 -0.66
C THR A 47 -0.08 -4.65 -1.70
N VAL A 48 -1.02 -3.81 -1.24
CA VAL A 48 -1.93 -3.02 -2.07
C VAL A 48 -1.91 -1.58 -1.57
N GLN A 49 -1.73 -0.62 -2.47
CA GLN A 49 -1.80 0.80 -2.15
C GLN A 49 -3.24 1.21 -1.82
N CYS A 50 -3.44 1.84 -0.66
CA CYS A 50 -4.74 2.26 -0.17
C CYS A 50 -4.80 3.76 0.14
N LEU A 51 -6.01 4.28 0.38
CA LEU A 51 -6.25 5.67 0.78
C LEU A 51 -5.84 5.91 2.23
N SER A 52 -4.55 6.12 2.46
CA SER A 52 -3.97 6.34 3.79
C SER A 52 -4.34 5.21 4.78
N GLY A 53 -4.21 5.44 6.08
CA GLY A 53 -4.51 4.46 7.13
C GLY A 53 -5.97 4.00 7.13
N THR A 54 -6.93 4.93 7.02
CA THR A 54 -8.36 4.59 7.04
C THR A 54 -8.78 3.71 5.86
N GLY A 55 -8.28 4.00 4.65
CA GLY A 55 -8.51 3.16 3.48
C GLY A 55 -7.88 1.77 3.64
N SER A 56 -6.67 1.70 4.19
CA SER A 56 -6.00 0.42 4.49
C SER A 56 -6.81 -0.43 5.48
N LEU A 57 -7.32 0.18 6.56
CA LEU A 57 -8.15 -0.51 7.55
C LEU A 57 -9.46 -1.01 6.92
N ARG A 58 -10.12 -0.21 6.08
CA ARG A 58 -11.36 -0.63 5.40
C ARG A 58 -11.12 -1.82 4.47
N VAL A 59 -10.09 -1.77 3.63
CA VAL A 59 -9.77 -2.85 2.68
C VAL A 59 -9.38 -4.13 3.44
N GLY A 60 -8.54 -4.01 4.48
CA GLY A 60 -8.13 -5.15 5.30
C GLY A 60 -9.30 -5.79 6.06
N ALA A 61 -10.16 -4.97 6.68
CA ALA A 61 -11.34 -5.47 7.39
C ALA A 61 -12.32 -6.18 6.44
N GLU A 62 -12.52 -5.65 5.23
CA GLU A 62 -13.40 -6.28 4.25
C GLU A 62 -12.81 -7.58 3.69
N PHE A 63 -11.49 -7.65 3.48
CA PHE A 63 -10.83 -8.90 3.14
C PHE A 63 -11.05 -9.96 4.21
N LEU A 64 -10.89 -9.61 5.49
CA LEU A 64 -11.14 -10.54 6.61
C LEU A 64 -12.60 -10.98 6.66
N ALA A 65 -13.55 -10.05 6.56
CA ALA A 65 -14.98 -10.36 6.62
C ALA A 65 -15.45 -11.27 5.48
N LYS A 66 -14.86 -11.12 4.28
CA LYS A 66 -15.19 -11.94 3.11
C LYS A 66 -14.59 -13.35 3.15
N HIS A 67 -13.40 -13.49 3.72
CA HIS A 67 -12.61 -14.73 3.61
C HIS A 67 -12.51 -15.54 4.92
N TYR A 68 -12.91 -14.97 6.05
CA TYR A 68 -12.89 -15.64 7.36
C TYR A 68 -14.26 -15.53 8.05
N HIS A 69 -14.59 -16.52 8.88
CA HIS A 69 -15.87 -16.61 9.58
C HIS A 69 -15.83 -15.98 10.99
N GLN A 70 -14.66 -15.56 11.44
CA GLN A 70 -14.46 -14.90 12.73
C GLN A 70 -14.66 -13.39 12.56
N HIS A 71 -15.69 -12.86 13.20
CA HIS A 71 -16.08 -11.44 13.08
C HIS A 71 -15.78 -10.60 14.33
N LEU A 72 -15.06 -11.17 15.32
CA LEU A 72 -14.67 -10.44 16.53
C LEU A 72 -13.38 -9.65 16.26
N VAL A 73 -13.44 -8.33 16.46
CA VAL A 73 -12.28 -7.42 16.39
C VAL A 73 -12.08 -6.78 17.77
N CYS A 74 -10.94 -7.03 18.40
CA CYS A 74 -10.60 -6.45 19.71
C CYS A 74 -9.90 -5.09 19.54
N ILE A 75 -10.33 -4.07 20.28
CA ILE A 75 -9.81 -2.69 20.24
C ILE A 75 -9.41 -2.27 21.67
N PRO A 76 -8.26 -1.59 21.87
CA PRO A 76 -7.82 -1.13 23.20
C PRO A 76 -8.68 0.01 23.76
N GLN A 77 -8.62 0.21 25.09
CA GLN A 77 -9.30 1.29 25.80
C GLN A 77 -8.24 2.19 26.50
N PRO A 78 -7.98 3.43 26.03
CA PRO A 78 -8.55 4.06 24.84
C PRO A 78 -7.89 3.56 23.54
N THR A 79 -8.45 4.01 22.40
CA THR A 79 -7.88 3.85 21.06
C THR A 79 -7.56 5.18 20.43
#